data_AF-A0A523DZB4-F1
#
_entry.id   AF-A0A523DZB4-F1
#
_cell.length_a   1.000
_cell.length_b   1.000
_cell.length_c   1.000
_cell.angle_alpha   90.00
_cell.angle_beta   90.00
_cell.angle_gamma   90.00
#
_symmetry.space_group_name_H-M   'P 1'
#
loop_
_entity.id
_entity.type
_entity.pdbx_description
1 polymer ?
#
loop_
_entity_poly.entity_id
_entity_poly.type
_entity_poly.pdbx_seq_one_letter_code
_entity_poly.pdbx_strand_id
1 'polypeptide(L)'
;MMTKNVKLGVYSGLAGGVVFGAMMGMMGMLPMIGKMAGYPSAAFGFLVHMGLSAVIGGTFGLVLGSRIRGFNGGLGYGLAYGSAWWLLGPLTLMPFFMGMGLGVNWSLEAASSMLPSLLGHLVFGAILGGSYGWVSSPACCSAGLAAETP
;
A
#
# COMPACT_ATOMS: atom_id res chain seq x y z
N MET A 1 -7.19 11.71 -18.42
CA MET A 1 -6.11 10.74 -18.15
C MET A 1 -5.79 10.60 -16.66
N MET A 2 -5.55 11.70 -15.93
CA MET A 2 -5.17 11.68 -14.50
C MET A 2 -6.20 10.96 -13.60
N THR A 3 -7.49 11.24 -13.75
CA THR A 3 -8.57 10.63 -12.94
C THR A 3 -8.64 9.10 -13.09
N LYS A 4 -8.33 8.56 -14.28
CA LYS A 4 -8.31 7.11 -14.53
C LYS A 4 -7.17 6.45 -13.73
N ASN A 5 -5.98 7.03 -13.76
CA ASN A 5 -4.83 6.51 -13.03
C ASN A 5 -5.05 6.56 -11.52
N VAL A 6 -5.64 7.64 -11.01
CA VAL A 6 -6.00 7.72 -9.58
C VAL A 6 -7.00 6.63 -9.19
N LYS A 7 -8.07 6.42 -9.96
CA LYS A 7 -9.04 5.35 -9.69
C LYS A 7 -8.39 3.96 -9.69
N LEU A 8 -7.58 3.65 -10.71
CA LEU A 8 -6.85 2.39 -10.79
C LEU A 8 -5.89 2.22 -9.60
N GLY A 9 -5.23 3.30 -9.20
CA GLY A 9 -4.40 3.35 -8.01
C GLY A 9 -5.17 3.06 -6.73
N VAL A 10 -6.34 3.67 -6.54
CA VAL A 10 -7.23 3.42 -5.39
C VAL A 10 -7.64 1.95 -5.33
N TYR A 11 -8.14 1.37 -6.43
CA TYR A 11 -8.54 -0.04 -6.46
C TYR A 11 -7.36 -0.99 -6.20
N SER A 12 -6.20 -0.71 -6.78
CA SER A 12 -5.00 -1.52 -6.56
C SER A 12 -4.46 -1.37 -5.13
N GLY A 13 -4.61 -0.18 -4.55
CA GLY A 13 -4.28 0.10 -3.15
C GLY A 13 -5.18 -0.66 -2.19
N LEU A 14 -6.50 -0.68 -2.45
CA LEU A 14 -7.44 -1.50 -1.69
C LEU A 14 -7.10 -3.00 -1.78
N ALA A 15 -6.74 -3.51 -2.96
CA ALA A 15 -6.33 -4.90 -3.12
C ALA A 15 -5.09 -5.24 -2.27
N GLY A 16 -4.04 -4.41 -2.32
CA GLY A 16 -2.87 -4.58 -1.46
C GLY A 16 -3.20 -4.40 0.02
N GLY A 17 -4.10 -3.46 0.33
CA GLY A 17 -4.56 -3.17 1.68
C GLY A 17 -5.29 -4.33 2.32
N VAL A 18 -6.15 -5.05 1.60
CA VAL A 18 -6.83 -6.24 2.13
C VAL A 18 -5.81 -7.30 2.57
N VAL A 19 -4.80 -7.58 1.73
CA VAL A 19 -3.78 -8.58 2.04
C VAL A 19 -2.91 -8.12 3.22
N PHE A 20 -2.43 -6.87 3.21
CA PHE A 20 -1.63 -6.35 4.31
C PHE A 20 -2.44 -6.24 5.62
N GLY A 21 -3.70 -5.83 5.54
CA GLY A 21 -4.63 -5.79 6.66
C GLY A 21 -4.88 -7.17 7.26
N ALA A 22 -5.01 -8.22 6.43
CA ALA A 22 -5.11 -9.59 6.90
C ALA A 22 -3.83 -10.04 7.64
N MET A 23 -2.65 -9.73 7.09
CA MET A 23 -1.37 -9.99 7.77
C MET A 23 -1.30 -9.27 9.13
N MET A 24 -1.69 -8.00 9.18
CA MET A 24 -1.74 -7.25 10.44
C MET A 24 -2.75 -7.84 11.43
N GLY A 25 -3.88 -8.36 10.95
CA GLY A 25 -4.86 -9.05 11.77
C GLY A 25 -4.28 -10.31 12.40
N MET A 26 -3.58 -11.13 11.61
CA MET A 26 -2.89 -12.33 12.10
C MET A 26 -1.80 -12.02 13.12
N MET A 27 -1.14 -10.87 12.99
CA MET A 27 -0.09 -10.40 13.91
C MET A 27 -0.65 -9.59 15.10
N GLY A 28 -1.97 -9.38 15.21
CA GLY A 28 -2.58 -8.61 16.29
C GLY A 28 -2.29 -7.09 16.25
N MET A 29 -1.89 -6.55 15.10
CA MET A 29 -1.44 -5.16 14.95
C MET A 29 -2.59 -4.18 14.67
N LEU A 30 -3.77 -4.66 14.27
CA LEU A 30 -4.91 -3.79 13.91
C LEU A 30 -5.42 -2.90 15.07
N PRO A 31 -5.53 -3.37 16.33
CA PRO A 31 -5.91 -2.50 17.45
C PRO A 31 -4.94 -1.34 17.68
N MET A 32 -3.65 -1.52 17.38
CA MET A 32 -2.65 -0.43 17.47
C MET A 32 -3.02 0.71 16.51
N ILE A 33 -3.33 0.37 15.25
CA ILE A 33 -3.76 1.35 14.24
C ILE A 33 -5.06 2.04 14.68
N GLY A 34 -6.02 1.28 15.21
CA GLY A 34 -7.25 1.83 15.76
C GLY A 34 -6.99 2.83 16.90
N LYS A 35 -6.08 2.49 17.83
CA LYS A 35 -5.68 3.37 18.94
C LYS A 35 -5.10 4.70 18.44
N MET A 36 -4.29 4.68 17.38
CA MET A 36 -3.76 5.92 16.77
C MET A 36 -4.87 6.83 16.23
N ALA A 37 -5.99 6.25 15.81
CA ALA A 37 -7.18 6.97 15.37
C ALA A 37 -8.20 7.22 16.49
N GLY A 38 -7.85 6.96 17.76
CA GLY A 38 -8.68 7.21 18.93
C GLY A 38 -9.65 6.09 19.32
N TYR A 39 -9.66 4.96 18.62
CA TYR A 39 -10.56 3.83 18.92
C TYR A 39 -9.85 2.47 18.83
N PRO A 40 -9.48 1.82 19.95
CA PRO A 40 -8.65 0.61 19.98
C PRO A 40 -9.44 -0.66 19.61
N SER A 41 -9.98 -0.72 18.39
CA SER A 41 -10.72 -1.86 17.84
C SER A 41 -10.00 -2.39 16.60
N ALA A 42 -9.89 -3.71 16.47
CA ALA A 42 -9.30 -4.34 15.28
C ALA A 42 -10.11 -4.02 14.01
N ALA A 43 -11.44 -4.02 14.09
CA ALA A 43 -12.30 -3.68 12.97
C ALA A 43 -12.13 -2.21 12.56
N PHE A 44 -12.08 -1.29 13.53
CA PHE A 44 -11.86 0.12 13.26
C PHE A 44 -10.46 0.37 12.68
N GLY A 45 -9.42 -0.27 13.25
CA GLY A 45 -8.07 -0.22 12.72
C GLY A 45 -7.95 -0.75 11.30
N PHE A 46 -8.71 -1.80 10.95
CA PHE A 46 -8.78 -2.30 9.57
C PHE A 46 -9.45 -1.29 8.63
N LEU A 47 -10.54 -0.64 9.05
CA LEU A 47 -11.18 0.41 8.23
C LEU A 47 -10.26 1.60 8.00
N VAL A 48 -9.56 2.06 9.04
CA VAL A 48 -8.54 3.12 8.92
C VAL A 48 -7.42 2.68 7.98
N HIS A 49 -6.96 1.44 8.10
CA HIS A 49 -5.97 0.88 7.18
C HIS A 49 -6.48 0.87 5.74
N MET A 50 -7.73 0.46 5.48
CA MET A 50 -8.31 0.49 4.12
C MET A 50 -8.38 1.91 3.56
N GLY A 51 -8.77 2.89 4.38
CA GLY A 51 -8.77 4.30 3.99
C GLY A 51 -7.37 4.80 3.61
N LEU A 52 -6.36 4.49 4.43
CA LEU A 52 -4.97 4.81 4.14
C LEU A 52 -4.47 4.11 2.86
N SER A 53 -4.76 2.82 2.69
CA SER A 53 -4.42 2.05 1.49
C SER A 53 -5.03 2.66 0.22
N ALA A 54 -6.27 3.12 0.27
CA ALA A 54 -6.92 3.82 -0.84
C ALA A 54 -6.21 5.14 -1.19
N VAL A 55 -5.90 5.96 -0.18
CA VAL A 55 -5.18 7.23 -0.38
C VAL A 55 -3.79 6.99 -0.96
N ILE A 56 -3.03 6.07 -0.36
CA ILE A 56 -1.66 5.69 -0.78
C ILE A 56 -1.66 5.13 -2.20
N GLY A 57 -2.65 4.30 -2.55
CA GLY A 57 -2.82 3.79 -3.91
C GLY A 57 -3.20 4.89 -4.89
N GLY A 58 -4.08 5.81 -4.49
CA GLY A 58 -4.43 6.98 -5.30
C GLY A 58 -3.23 7.86 -5.62
N THR A 59 -2.36 8.13 -4.63
CA THR A 59 -1.12 8.89 -4.84
C THR A 59 -0.11 8.12 -5.69
N PHE A 60 -0.06 6.79 -5.60
CA PHE A 60 0.73 5.96 -6.51
C PHE A 60 0.28 6.13 -7.97
N GLY A 61 -1.03 6.01 -8.23
CA GLY A 61 -1.59 6.22 -9.57
C GLY A 61 -1.36 7.65 -10.09
N LEU A 62 -1.47 8.65 -9.21
CA LEU A 62 -1.22 10.05 -9.54
C LEU A 62 0.25 10.31 -9.93
N VAL A 63 1.19 9.82 -9.10
CA VAL A 63 2.61 10.17 -9.19
C VAL A 63 3.38 9.23 -10.10
N LEU A 64 3.06 7.94 -10.15
CA LEU A 64 3.81 6.94 -10.89
C LEU A 64 3.03 6.37 -12.08
N GLY A 65 1.72 6.57 -12.12
CA GLY A 65 0.85 5.91 -13.10
C GLY A 65 1.17 6.16 -14.57
N SER A 66 1.74 7.30 -14.95
CA SER A 66 2.16 7.56 -16.34
C SER A 66 3.52 6.96 -16.72
N ARG A 67 4.30 6.49 -15.73
CA ARG A 67 5.63 5.90 -15.90
C ARG A 67 5.57 4.37 -15.98
N ILE A 68 4.49 3.79 -15.46
CA ILE A 68 4.31 2.34 -15.40
C ILE A 68 3.90 1.79 -16.77
N ARG A 69 4.62 0.76 -17.20
CA ARG A 69 4.34 -0.02 -18.42
C ARG A 69 4.46 -1.49 -18.06
N GLY A 70 3.41 -2.29 -18.29
CA GLY A 70 3.47 -3.71 -17.99
C GLY A 70 3.32 -4.04 -16.50
N PHE A 71 3.09 -5.33 -16.22
CA PHE A 71 3.12 -5.89 -14.88
C PHE A 71 4.47 -5.70 -14.19
N ASN A 72 5.58 -6.02 -14.88
CA ASN A 72 6.94 -5.93 -14.30
C ASN A 72 7.33 -4.50 -13.90
N GLY A 73 6.99 -3.51 -14.74
CA GLY A 73 7.19 -2.11 -14.39
C GLY A 73 6.36 -1.70 -13.17
N GLY A 74 5.09 -2.14 -13.15
CA GLY A 74 4.21 -1.94 -11.99
C GLY A 74 4.80 -2.54 -10.72
N LEU A 75 5.24 -3.80 -10.75
CA LEU A 75 5.84 -4.50 -9.62
C LEU A 75 7.09 -3.79 -9.10
N GLY A 76 8.01 -3.37 -9.98
CA GLY A 76 9.22 -2.66 -9.59
C GLY A 76 8.94 -1.32 -8.90
N TYR A 77 8.09 -0.48 -9.50
CA TYR A 77 7.66 0.78 -8.87
C TYR A 77 6.88 0.55 -7.57
N GLY A 78 6.05 -0.50 -7.53
CA GLY A 78 5.28 -0.89 -6.37
C GLY A 78 6.16 -1.26 -5.17
N LEU A 79 7.18 -2.10 -5.39
CA LEU A 79 8.15 -2.48 -4.35
C LEU A 79 8.91 -1.26 -3.82
N ALA A 80 9.42 -0.41 -4.71
CA ALA A 80 10.11 0.82 -4.31
C ALA A 80 9.20 1.76 -3.49
N TYR A 81 7.95 1.90 -3.93
CA TYR A 81 6.96 2.72 -3.26
C TYR A 81 6.53 2.13 -1.89
N GLY A 82 6.40 0.80 -1.79
CA GLY A 82 6.18 0.11 -0.52
C GLY A 82 7.32 0.33 0.46
N SER A 83 8.57 0.19 0.03
CA SER A 83 9.76 0.50 0.84
C SER A 83 9.78 1.96 1.31
N ALA A 84 9.41 2.91 0.45
CA ALA A 84 9.29 4.31 0.85
C ALA A 84 8.20 4.51 1.93
N TRP A 85 7.05 3.86 1.78
CA TRP A 85 5.99 3.90 2.79
C TRP A 85 6.34 3.17 4.08
N TRP A 86 7.25 2.21 4.06
CA TRP A 86 7.78 1.62 5.28
C TRP A 86 8.64 2.63 6.07
N LEU A 87 9.45 3.45 5.40
CA LEU A 87 10.17 4.53 6.08
C LEU A 87 9.21 5.60 6.63
N LEU A 88 8.16 5.93 5.87
CA LEU A 88 7.20 6.95 6.27
C LEU A 88 6.22 6.45 7.35
N GLY A 89 5.74 5.20 7.28
CA GLY A 89 4.72 4.66 8.16
C GLY A 89 5.26 4.36 9.56
N PRO A 90 5.86 3.18 9.79
CA PRO A 90 6.32 2.75 11.11
C PRO A 90 7.48 3.58 11.67
N LEU A 91 8.40 4.11 10.85
CA LEU A 91 9.57 4.84 11.34
C LEU A 91 9.32 6.35 11.54
N THR A 92 8.31 6.93 10.88
CA THR A 92 8.07 8.39 10.90
C THR A 92 6.69 8.77 11.44
N LEU A 93 5.62 8.24 10.87
CA LEU A 93 4.25 8.61 11.24
C LEU A 93 3.80 7.93 12.54
N MET A 94 4.12 6.65 12.76
CA MET A 94 3.74 5.99 14.02
C MET A 94 4.32 6.69 15.26
N PRO A 95 5.63 7.00 15.34
CA PRO A 95 6.20 7.69 16.50
C PRO A 95 5.60 9.07 16.71
N PHE A 96 5.31 9.78 15.61
CA PHE A 96 4.65 11.08 15.66
C PHE A 96 3.24 10.99 16.28
N PHE A 97 2.39 10.08 15.80
CA PHE A 97 1.05 9.89 16.37
C PHE A 97 1.07 9.30 17.78
N MET A 98 2.15 8.64 18.18
CA MET A 98 2.38 8.20 19.56
C MET A 98 2.94 9.30 20.48
N GLY A 99 3.15 10.52 19.96
CA GLY A 99 3.64 11.66 20.74
C GLY A 99 5.15 11.70 20.96
N MET A 100 5.92 10.85 20.28
CA MET A 100 7.38 10.81 20.40
C MET A 100 8.08 11.87 19.50
N GLY A 101 7.39 12.40 18.49
CA GLY A 101 7.94 13.37 17.52
C GLY A 101 8.32 12.74 16.17
N LEU A 102 8.64 13.58 15.18
CA LEU A 102 9.05 13.13 13.84
C LEU A 102 10.56 12.80 13.81
N GLY A 103 10.93 11.71 13.12
CA GLY A 103 12.34 11.37 12.88
C GLY A 103 13.08 10.75 14.07
N VAL A 104 12.45 10.66 15.24
CA VAL A 104 13.07 10.13 16.47
C VAL A 104 13.48 8.65 16.37
N ASN A 105 12.87 7.89 15.45
CA ASN A 105 13.18 6.48 15.21
C ASN A 105 13.99 6.26 13.92
N TRP A 106 14.69 7.27 13.40
CA TRP A 106 15.58 7.11 12.25
C TRP A 106 16.96 6.59 12.69
N SER A 107 16.98 5.40 13.29
CA SER A 107 18.19 4.69 13.69
C SER A 107 18.22 3.28 13.11
N LEU A 108 19.41 2.67 13.04
CA LEU A 108 19.55 1.31 12.54
C LEU A 108 18.89 0.29 13.48
N GLU A 109 18.99 0.47 14.80
CA GLU A 109 18.24 -0.33 15.79
C GLU A 109 16.72 -0.25 15.59
N ALA A 110 16.17 0.94 15.36
CA ALA A 110 14.73 1.08 15.15
C ALA A 110 14.30 0.39 13.83
N ALA A 111 15.06 0.61 12.76
CA ALA A 111 14.84 -0.04 11.47
C ALA A 111 14.89 -1.58 11.57
N SER A 112 15.86 -2.13 12.30
CA SER A 112 16.02 -3.58 12.47
C SER A 112 14.86 -4.19 13.26
N SER A 113 14.40 -3.52 14.32
CA SER A 113 13.21 -3.94 15.08
C SER A 113 11.92 -3.93 14.26
N MET A 114 11.87 -3.09 13.23
CA MET A 114 10.70 -2.93 12.35
C MET A 114 10.79 -3.73 11.05
N LEU A 115 11.80 -4.58 10.87
CA LEU A 115 11.92 -5.45 9.68
C LEU A 115 10.68 -6.31 9.39
N PRO A 116 9.96 -6.88 10.37
CA PRO A 116 8.72 -7.60 10.08
C PRO A 116 7.67 -6.73 9.37
N SER A 117 7.61 -5.44 9.71
CA SER A 117 6.70 -4.50 9.05
C SER A 117 7.13 -4.16 7.63
N LEU A 118 8.42 -4.25 7.29
CA LEU A 118 8.92 -4.06 5.92
C LEU A 118 8.30 -5.09 4.97
N LEU A 119 8.22 -6.36 5.40
CA LEU A 119 7.59 -7.40 4.59
C LEU A 119 6.14 -7.07 4.24
N GLY A 120 5.36 -6.58 5.20
CA GLY A 120 3.98 -6.14 4.95
C GLY A 120 3.89 -5.01 3.92
N HIS A 121 4.80 -4.03 4.00
CA HIS A 121 4.85 -2.92 3.04
C HIS A 121 5.34 -3.35 1.66
N LEU A 122 6.27 -4.29 1.57
CA LEU A 122 6.71 -4.88 0.30
C LEU A 122 5.60 -5.68 -0.36
N VAL A 123 4.85 -6.49 0.40
CA VAL A 123 3.68 -7.23 -0.10
C VAL A 123 2.60 -6.26 -0.58
N PHE A 124 2.27 -5.24 0.23
CA PHE A 124 1.36 -4.18 -0.15
C PHE A 124 1.79 -3.52 -1.46
N GLY A 125 3.05 -3.09 -1.55
CA GLY A 125 3.62 -2.43 -2.72
C GLY A 125 3.63 -3.33 -3.95
N ALA A 126 3.96 -4.62 -3.79
CA ALA A 126 3.97 -5.58 -4.87
C ALA A 126 2.58 -5.79 -5.48
N ILE A 127 1.55 -5.92 -4.63
CA ILE A 127 0.17 -6.08 -5.07
C ILE A 127 -0.34 -4.78 -5.71
N LEU A 128 -0.15 -3.64 -5.05
CA LEU A 128 -0.52 -2.32 -5.57
C LEU A 128 0.08 -2.10 -6.97
N GLY A 129 1.38 -2.26 -7.09
CA GLY A 129 2.10 -2.04 -8.34
C GLY A 129 1.78 -3.08 -9.41
N GLY A 130 1.76 -4.35 -9.05
CA GLY A 130 1.45 -5.46 -9.95
C GLY A 130 0.02 -5.37 -10.51
N SER A 131 -0.97 -5.16 -9.64
CA SER A 131 -2.38 -4.98 -10.05
C SER A 131 -2.55 -3.73 -10.92
N TYR A 132 -1.94 -2.60 -10.55
CA TYR A 132 -1.99 -1.39 -11.36
C TYR A 132 -1.40 -1.64 -12.75
N GLY A 133 -0.18 -2.19 -12.79
CA GLY A 133 0.56 -2.45 -14.03
C GLY A 133 -0.16 -3.45 -14.93
N TRP A 134 -0.75 -4.50 -14.36
CA TRP A 134 -1.58 -5.47 -15.09
C TRP A 134 -2.76 -4.77 -15.77
N VAL A 135 -3.59 -4.08 -14.99
CA VAL A 135 -4.84 -3.49 -15.49
C VAL A 135 -4.57 -2.34 -16.46
N SER A 136 -3.48 -1.59 -16.26
CA SER A 136 -3.10 -0.51 -17.17
C SER A 136 -2.47 -1.00 -18.48
N SER A 137 -2.13 -2.29 -18.60
CA SER A 137 -1.42 -2.82 -19.75
C SER A 137 -2.33 -3.15 -20.93
N PRO A 138 -1.87 -2.96 -22.19
CA PRO A 138 -2.61 -3.33 -23.39
C PRO A 138 -3.01 -4.81 -23.43
N ALA A 139 -2.19 -5.69 -22.83
CA ALA A 139 -2.46 -7.13 -22.75
C ALA A 139 -3.79 -7.45 -22.05
N CYS A 140 -4.22 -6.65 -21.06
CA CYS A 140 -5.53 -6.82 -20.43
C CYS A 140 -6.67 -6.47 -21.40
N CYS A 141 -6.50 -5.45 -22.23
CA CYS A 141 -7.46 -5.09 -23.28
C CYS A 141 -7.60 -6.21 -24.31
N SER A 142 -6.50 -6.84 -24.72
CA SER A 142 -6.53 -7.97 -25.66
C SER A 142 -7.12 -9.25 -25.05
N ALA A 143 -6.84 -9.54 -23.76
CA ALA A 143 -7.43 -10.69 -23.07
C ALA A 143 -8.95 -10.54 -22.86
N GLY A 144 -9.44 -9.31 -22.63
CA GLY A 144 -10.88 -9.02 -22.56
C GLY A 144 -11.61 -9.30 -23.87
N LEU A 145 -11.05 -8.82 -25.00
CA LEU A 145 -11.65 -9.09 -26.33
C LEU A 145 -11.69 -10.58 -26.69
N ALA A 146 -10.69 -11.36 -26.27
CA ALA A 146 -10.64 -12.80 -26.55
C ALA A 146 -11.64 -13.61 -25.70
N ALA A 147 -12.11 -13.07 -24.57
CA ALA A 147 -13.12 -13.72 -23.73
C ALA A 147 -14.57 -13.41 -24.18
N GLU A 148 -14.75 -12.42 -25.07
CA GLU A 148 -16.06 -12.01 -25.59
C GLU A 148 -16.37 -12.58 -26.99
N THR A 149 -15.45 -13.32 -27.61
CA THR A 149 -15.72 -14.08 -28.84
C THR A 149 -16.36 -15.43 -28.48
N PRO A 150 -17.61 -15.69 -28.90
CA PRO A 150 -18.34 -16.93 -28.59
C PRO A 150 -17.76 -18.18 -29.26
#